data_AF-A0A0K1Q7R6-F1
#
_entry.id   AF-A0A0K1Q7R6-F1
#
_cell.length_a   1.000
_cell.length_b   1.000
_cell.length_c   1.000
_cell.angle_alpha   90.00
_cell.angle_beta   90.00
_cell.angle_gamma   90.00
#
_symmetry.space_group_name_H-M   'P 1'
#
loop_
_entity.id
_entity.type
_entity.pdbx_description
1 polymer ?
#
loop_
_entity_poly.entity_id
_entity_poly.type
_entity_poly.pdbx_seq_one_letter_code
_entity_poly.pdbx_strand_id
1 'polypeptide(L)'
;MVRAQAIAELPYAAYVTRAALVTFLALLAAGASVTSMGCSGGALETATSMPSAPRRPDGVVLEPPAALPAAVDRAPASGVVALREPLGDKDIDDVVRAYVRAFEHAELDTLKEMTARDATTLGRSGDRNQLIALWAAKLKSADHAKLSGAETPRLGPIEKHTFDTLGELGSAQRPPTMREGDVYVRVPISVPRTGGEPLFGDVLVLLLRREDGRLRIAGQADENAN
;
A
#
# COMPACT_ATOMS: atom_id res chain seq x y z
N MET A 1 -24.83 -0.29 59.79
CA MET A 1 -24.51 1.07 59.33
C MET A 1 -23.82 0.97 57.99
N VAL A 2 -24.59 1.09 56.91
CA VAL A 2 -24.19 0.85 55.52
C VAL A 2 -24.29 2.19 54.81
N ARG A 3 -23.20 2.68 54.23
CA ARG A 3 -23.18 3.89 53.38
C ARG A 3 -22.97 3.44 51.94
N ALA A 4 -24.06 3.40 51.18
CA ALA A 4 -24.06 3.23 49.74
C ALA A 4 -23.65 4.55 49.07
N GLN A 5 -22.60 4.51 48.25
CA GLN A 5 -22.27 5.61 47.33
C GLN A 5 -22.97 5.36 45.99
N ALA A 6 -23.89 6.24 45.66
CA ALA A 6 -24.50 6.36 44.34
C ALA A 6 -23.51 7.09 43.41
N ILE A 7 -23.07 6.42 42.35
CA ILE A 7 -22.36 7.05 41.24
C ILE A 7 -23.39 7.27 40.14
N ALA A 8 -23.60 8.54 39.82
CA ALA A 8 -24.51 9.01 38.80
C ALA A 8 -24.00 8.63 37.41
N GLU A 9 -24.86 7.96 36.64
CA GLU A 9 -24.69 7.77 35.21
C GLU A 9 -25.00 9.07 34.47
N LEU A 10 -24.07 9.51 33.62
CA LEU A 10 -24.30 10.56 32.63
C LEU A 10 -24.36 9.91 31.23
N PRO A 11 -25.48 10.07 30.49
CA PRO A 11 -25.58 9.61 29.11
C PRO A 11 -24.82 10.57 28.17
N TYR A 12 -23.63 10.16 27.73
CA TYR A 12 -22.87 10.83 26.65
C TYR A 12 -23.31 10.26 25.30
N ALA A 13 -24.54 10.56 24.90
CA ALA A 13 -25.05 10.26 23.57
C ALA A 13 -25.86 11.46 23.05
N ALA A 14 -25.67 11.75 21.77
CA ALA A 14 -26.44 12.72 20.96
C ALA A 14 -25.97 14.18 20.98
N TYR A 15 -24.81 14.48 20.39
CA TYR A 15 -24.58 15.73 19.66
C TYR A 15 -23.39 15.53 18.71
N VAL A 16 -23.64 15.17 17.45
CA VAL A 16 -23.01 15.71 16.21
C VAL A 16 -23.66 14.96 15.03
N THR A 17 -24.92 15.28 14.78
CA THR A 17 -25.60 14.99 13.50
C THR A 17 -26.18 16.30 13.03
N ARG A 18 -25.95 16.64 11.76
CA ARG A 18 -26.45 17.80 10.98
C ARG A 18 -25.46 18.97 10.78
N ALA A 19 -24.41 18.77 10.00
CA ALA A 19 -23.70 19.87 9.33
C ALA A 19 -22.78 19.40 8.19
N ALA A 20 -23.28 18.64 7.21
CA ALA A 20 -22.50 18.37 5.97
C ALA A 20 -23.38 17.95 4.77
N LEU A 21 -24.59 18.50 4.65
CA LEU A 21 -25.52 18.20 3.56
C LEU A 21 -25.95 19.48 2.83
N VAL A 22 -25.03 20.40 2.49
CA VAL A 22 -25.33 21.59 1.65
C VAL A 22 -24.11 22.04 0.82
N THR A 23 -23.36 21.13 0.20
CA THR A 23 -22.27 21.55 -0.71
C THR A 23 -21.99 20.55 -1.84
N PHE A 24 -23.03 20.07 -2.53
CA PHE A 24 -22.87 19.19 -3.70
C PHE A 24 -23.84 19.53 -4.84
N LEU A 25 -24.00 20.83 -5.12
CA LEU A 25 -24.85 21.29 -6.24
C LEU A 25 -24.34 22.58 -6.91
N ALA A 26 -23.05 22.64 -7.27
CA ALA A 26 -22.51 23.77 -8.03
C ALA A 26 -21.22 23.41 -8.79
N LEU A 27 -21.22 22.38 -9.63
CA LEU A 27 -20.17 22.23 -10.66
C LEU A 27 -20.68 21.47 -11.89
N LEU A 28 -21.80 21.94 -12.43
CA LEU A 28 -22.46 21.36 -13.61
C LEU A 28 -22.83 22.49 -14.58
N ALA A 29 -21.87 23.36 -14.91
CA ALA A 29 -22.02 24.42 -15.92
C ALA A 29 -20.69 25.12 -16.25
N ALA A 30 -19.74 24.45 -16.92
CA ALA A 30 -18.65 25.07 -17.70
C ALA A 30 -17.73 23.94 -18.20
N GLY A 31 -17.38 23.78 -19.45
CA GLY A 31 -17.76 24.49 -20.66
C GLY A 31 -17.40 23.58 -21.83
N ALA A 32 -18.32 23.45 -22.77
CA ALA A 32 -18.06 22.91 -24.08
C ALA A 32 -17.22 23.94 -24.86
N SER A 33 -15.94 23.64 -25.06
CA SER A 33 -15.07 24.36 -25.99
C SER A 33 -14.42 23.34 -26.91
N VAL A 34 -15.14 22.97 -27.96
CA VAL A 34 -14.58 22.29 -29.13
C VAL A 34 -13.79 23.34 -29.90
N THR A 35 -12.51 23.51 -29.58
CA THR A 35 -11.59 24.29 -30.40
C THR A 35 -11.10 23.41 -31.55
N SER A 36 -11.72 23.62 -32.70
CA SER A 36 -11.23 23.20 -34.00
C SER A 36 -9.83 23.75 -34.24
N MET A 37 -8.81 22.91 -34.05
CA MET A 37 -7.43 23.23 -34.42
C MET A 37 -7.33 23.16 -35.95
N GLY A 38 -7.29 24.34 -36.57
CA GLY A 38 -7.08 24.51 -37.99
C GLY A 38 -5.72 23.95 -38.40
N CYS A 39 -5.71 23.07 -39.39
CA CYS A 39 -4.52 22.74 -40.16
C CYS A 39 -4.14 23.96 -41.00
N SER A 40 -3.25 24.82 -40.49
CA SER A 40 -2.55 25.78 -41.33
C SER A 40 -1.53 25.00 -42.16
N GLY A 41 -1.77 24.96 -43.47
CA GLY A 41 -0.83 24.47 -44.46
C GLY A 41 0.39 25.38 -44.51
N GLY A 42 1.37 25.11 -43.65
CA GLY A 42 2.74 25.56 -43.86
C GLY A 42 3.28 24.83 -45.09
N ALA A 43 3.67 25.57 -46.12
CA ALA A 43 4.34 25.03 -47.28
C ALA A 43 5.56 24.21 -46.82
N LEU A 44 5.53 22.91 -47.08
CA LEU A 44 6.68 22.04 -46.91
C LEU A 44 7.80 22.58 -47.80
N GLU A 45 8.90 23.03 -47.20
CA GLU A 45 10.15 23.25 -47.92
C GLU A 45 10.54 21.94 -48.59
N THR A 46 10.27 21.85 -49.90
CA THR A 46 10.75 20.77 -50.75
C THR A 46 12.29 20.74 -50.72
N ALA A 47 12.86 19.54 -50.73
CA ALA A 47 14.29 19.20 -50.54
C ALA A 47 15.32 19.95 -51.41
N THR A 48 14.88 20.88 -52.27
CA THR A 48 15.67 21.76 -53.12
C THR A 48 16.15 23.04 -52.44
N SER A 49 15.67 23.40 -51.23
CA SER A 49 16.16 24.58 -50.49
C SER A 49 17.32 24.27 -49.52
N MET A 50 17.77 23.01 -49.43
CA MET A 50 18.90 22.67 -48.56
C MET A 50 20.21 23.21 -49.13
N PRO A 51 20.99 24.01 -48.38
CA PRO A 51 22.28 24.51 -48.84
C PRO A 51 23.20 23.33 -49.18
N SER A 52 23.75 23.32 -50.39
CA SER A 52 24.68 22.30 -50.91
C SER A 52 26.04 22.30 -50.19
N ALA A 53 26.18 23.06 -49.10
CA ALA A 53 27.37 23.04 -48.28
C ALA A 53 27.44 21.72 -47.50
N PRO A 54 28.60 21.05 -47.45
CA PRO A 54 28.79 19.85 -46.64
C PRO A 54 28.41 20.16 -45.19
N ARG A 55 27.40 19.47 -44.66
CA ARG A 55 27.03 19.57 -43.24
C ARG A 55 28.26 19.16 -42.43
N ARG A 56 28.82 20.08 -41.64
CA ARG A 56 29.78 19.69 -40.61
C ARG A 56 28.96 19.02 -39.51
N PRO A 57 29.28 17.77 -39.12
CA PRO A 57 28.58 17.14 -38.01
C PRO A 57 28.71 18.07 -36.79
N ASP A 58 27.58 18.33 -36.14
CA ASP A 58 27.58 19.05 -34.85
C ASP A 58 28.62 18.36 -33.96
N GLY A 59 29.53 19.16 -33.42
CA GLY A 59 30.74 18.68 -32.76
C GLY A 59 30.40 17.55 -31.81
N VAL A 60 30.95 16.36 -32.07
CA VAL A 60 30.86 15.25 -31.13
C VAL A 60 31.60 15.71 -29.88
N VAL A 61 30.84 16.01 -28.84
CA VAL A 61 31.41 16.24 -27.51
C VAL A 61 31.96 14.90 -27.07
N LEU A 62 33.26 14.72 -27.28
CA LEU A 62 33.98 13.58 -26.74
C LEU A 62 33.98 13.76 -25.23
N GLU A 63 33.13 12.99 -24.57
CA GLU A 63 33.13 12.91 -23.11
C GLU A 63 34.54 12.48 -22.67
N PRO A 64 35.24 13.30 -21.86
CA PRO A 64 36.55 12.94 -21.37
C PRO A 64 36.46 11.57 -20.69
N PRO A 65 37.43 10.67 -20.93
CA PRO A 65 37.43 9.38 -20.26
C PRO A 65 37.36 9.60 -18.76
N ALA A 66 36.44 8.88 -18.09
CA ALA A 66 36.27 8.97 -16.65
C ALA A 66 37.64 8.84 -15.98
N ALA A 67 37.99 9.79 -15.12
CA ALA A 67 39.27 9.77 -14.41
C ALA A 67 39.32 8.51 -13.55
N LEU A 68 40.06 7.49 -14.03
CA LEU A 68 40.29 6.29 -13.27
C LEU A 68 41.20 6.63 -12.08
N PRO A 69 40.89 6.14 -10.88
CA PRO A 69 41.79 6.31 -9.75
C PRO A 69 43.15 5.68 -10.07
N ALA A 70 44.22 6.26 -9.54
CA ALA A 70 45.56 5.71 -9.72
C ALA A 70 45.61 4.25 -9.25
N ALA A 71 46.28 3.40 -10.02
CA ALA A 71 46.50 2.02 -9.65
C ALA A 71 47.27 1.96 -8.33
N VAL A 72 46.70 1.28 -7.33
CA VAL A 72 47.30 1.06 -6.01
C VAL A 72 47.37 -0.45 -5.75
N ASP A 73 48.49 -0.92 -5.18
CA ASP A 73 48.74 -2.35 -4.94
C ASP A 73 47.72 -3.00 -3.99
N ARG A 74 47.13 -2.19 -3.10
CA ARG A 74 46.05 -2.60 -2.19
C ARG A 74 45.10 -1.44 -1.96
N ALA A 75 43.80 -1.69 -2.10
CA ALA A 75 42.75 -0.81 -1.65
C ALA A 75 42.01 -1.48 -0.48
N PRO A 76 41.76 -0.78 0.65
CA PRO A 76 40.88 -1.30 1.68
C PRO A 76 39.47 -1.43 1.10
N ALA A 77 38.93 -2.65 1.10
CA ALA A 77 37.53 -2.87 0.75
C ALA A 77 36.63 -2.25 1.83
N SER A 78 36.08 -1.07 1.56
CA SER A 78 35.10 -0.44 2.42
C SER A 78 33.72 -1.05 2.16
N GLY A 79 33.35 -2.03 2.98
CA GLY A 79 32.00 -2.59 3.01
C GLY A 79 31.74 -3.60 1.89
N VAL A 80 31.66 -4.88 2.25
CA VAL A 80 30.97 -5.85 1.41
C VAL A 80 29.48 -5.52 1.49
N VAL A 81 28.94 -4.87 0.45
CA VAL A 81 27.50 -4.67 0.33
C VAL A 81 26.92 -5.99 -0.16
N ALA A 82 26.40 -6.79 0.78
CA ALA A 82 25.61 -7.96 0.44
C ALA A 82 24.27 -7.47 -0.12
N LEU A 83 24.17 -7.40 -1.45
CA LEU A 83 22.91 -7.13 -2.12
C LEU A 83 21.93 -8.25 -1.74
N ARG A 84 20.91 -7.89 -0.95
CA ARG A 84 19.84 -8.81 -0.59
C ARG A 84 18.97 -9.02 -1.84
N GLU A 85 18.62 -10.27 -2.11
CA GLU A 85 17.65 -10.58 -3.16
C GLU A 85 16.36 -9.79 -2.90
N PRO A 86 15.88 -8.99 -3.86
CA PRO A 86 14.62 -8.27 -3.71
C PRO A 86 13.50 -9.28 -3.53
N LEU A 87 12.53 -8.95 -2.67
CA LEU A 87 11.38 -9.81 -2.45
C LEU A 87 10.59 -9.96 -3.75
N GLY A 88 10.44 -11.21 -4.21
CA GLY A 88 9.71 -11.53 -5.43
C GLY A 88 8.23 -11.24 -5.26
N ASP A 89 7.63 -10.63 -6.27
CA ASP A 89 6.20 -10.25 -6.25
C ASP A 89 5.30 -11.47 -6.02
N LYS A 90 5.68 -12.62 -6.56
CA LYS A 90 4.96 -13.88 -6.36
C LYS A 90 4.87 -14.29 -4.89
N ASP A 91 5.95 -14.15 -4.12
CA ASP A 91 5.95 -14.54 -2.70
C ASP A 91 4.99 -13.65 -1.90
N ILE A 92 4.89 -12.36 -2.27
CA ILE A 92 3.98 -11.40 -1.65
C ILE A 92 2.53 -11.77 -1.98
N ASP A 93 2.24 -12.01 -3.25
CA ASP A 93 0.93 -12.46 -3.73
C ASP A 93 0.49 -13.75 -3.01
N ASP A 94 1.39 -14.71 -2.88
CA ASP A 94 1.12 -16.00 -2.22
C ASP A 94 0.78 -15.79 -0.73
N VAL A 95 1.49 -14.91 -0.02
CA VAL A 95 1.19 -14.57 1.38
C VAL A 95 -0.15 -13.85 1.52
N VAL A 96 -0.43 -12.86 0.66
CA VAL A 96 -1.71 -12.13 0.67
C VAL A 96 -2.87 -13.09 0.44
N ARG A 97 -2.77 -13.97 -0.58
CA ARG A 97 -3.81 -14.96 -0.88
C ARG A 97 -3.97 -15.97 0.24
N ALA A 98 -2.89 -16.46 0.83
CA ALA A 98 -2.94 -17.38 1.95
C ALA A 98 -3.61 -16.75 3.19
N TYR A 99 -3.31 -15.48 3.46
CA TYR A 99 -3.93 -14.73 4.55
C TYR A 99 -5.45 -14.62 4.38
N VAL A 100 -5.90 -14.21 3.19
CA VAL A 100 -7.34 -14.07 2.90
C VAL A 100 -8.04 -15.42 2.97
N ARG A 101 -7.44 -16.48 2.42
CA ARG A 101 -7.99 -17.84 2.50
C ARG A 101 -8.09 -18.34 3.94
N ALA A 102 -7.10 -18.07 4.78
CA ALA A 102 -7.15 -18.49 6.18
C ALA A 102 -8.35 -17.83 6.91
N PHE A 103 -8.67 -16.58 6.58
CA PHE A 103 -9.87 -15.91 7.06
C PHE A 103 -11.17 -16.53 6.52
N GLU A 104 -11.23 -16.84 5.22
CA GLU A 104 -12.38 -17.51 4.60
C GLU A 104 -12.69 -18.87 5.24
N HIS A 105 -11.64 -19.63 5.59
CA HIS A 105 -11.75 -20.96 6.18
C HIS A 105 -11.77 -20.97 7.72
N ALA A 106 -11.78 -19.80 8.36
CA ALA A 106 -11.72 -19.67 9.82
C ALA A 106 -10.46 -20.29 10.50
N GLU A 107 -9.35 -20.38 9.77
CA GLU A 107 -8.13 -21.06 10.21
C GLU A 107 -7.21 -20.13 11.02
N LEU A 108 -7.55 -19.94 12.30
CA LEU A 108 -6.75 -19.10 13.19
C LEU A 108 -5.31 -19.61 13.36
N ASP A 109 -5.08 -20.92 13.35
CA ASP A 109 -3.75 -21.49 13.52
C ASP A 109 -2.85 -21.21 12.31
N THR A 110 -3.38 -21.29 11.09
CA THR A 110 -2.70 -20.85 9.86
C THR A 110 -2.28 -19.38 9.96
N LEU A 111 -3.16 -18.50 10.44
CA LEU A 111 -2.83 -17.09 10.67
C LEU A 111 -1.68 -16.93 11.69
N LYS A 112 -1.73 -17.66 12.82
CA LYS A 112 -0.65 -17.62 13.84
C LYS A 112 0.69 -18.04 13.26
N GLU A 113 0.71 -19.07 12.43
CA GLU A 113 1.93 -19.56 11.77
C GLU A 113 2.50 -18.54 10.80
N MET A 114 1.65 -17.88 10.00
CA MET A 114 2.08 -16.86 9.05
C MET A 114 2.62 -15.57 9.70
N THR A 115 2.39 -15.39 10.99
CA THR A 115 2.70 -14.16 11.73
C THR A 115 4.12 -14.17 12.29
N ALA A 116 4.87 -13.09 12.07
CA ALA A 116 6.21 -12.91 12.61
C ALA A 116 6.20 -12.87 14.15
N ARG A 117 7.33 -13.16 14.80
CA ARG A 117 7.42 -13.22 16.27
C ARG A 117 7.04 -11.90 16.96
N ASP A 118 7.35 -10.78 16.33
CA ASP A 118 7.15 -9.42 16.84
C ASP A 118 6.02 -8.68 16.11
N ALA A 119 5.07 -9.42 15.54
CA ALA A 119 3.98 -8.82 14.80
C ALA A 119 3.07 -7.93 15.67
N THR A 120 2.46 -6.92 15.05
CA THR A 120 1.60 -5.96 15.78
C THR A 120 0.52 -5.35 14.88
N THR A 121 -0.51 -4.74 15.47
CA THR A 121 -1.51 -3.99 14.71
C THR A 121 -0.89 -2.68 14.21
N LEU A 122 -1.00 -2.36 12.92
CA LEU A 122 -0.46 -1.10 12.40
C LEU A 122 -1.34 0.08 12.86
N GLY A 123 -0.72 1.21 13.19
CA GLY A 123 -1.40 2.40 13.68
C GLY A 123 -1.87 2.35 15.14
N ARG A 124 -1.69 1.21 15.83
CA ARG A 124 -2.00 1.06 17.25
C ARG A 124 -0.84 0.35 17.95
N SER A 125 -0.48 0.79 19.15
CA SER A 125 0.47 0.05 19.98
C SER A 125 -0.14 -1.30 20.37
N GLY A 126 0.60 -2.39 20.13
CA GLY A 126 0.18 -3.73 20.55
C GLY A 126 1.26 -4.77 20.33
N ASP A 127 0.95 -6.01 20.71
CA ASP A 127 1.82 -7.16 20.52
C ASP A 127 1.18 -8.24 19.63
N ARG A 128 1.93 -9.31 19.36
CA ARG A 128 1.49 -10.42 18.53
C ARG A 128 0.24 -11.10 19.09
N ASN A 129 0.14 -11.22 20.42
CA ASN A 129 -0.99 -11.90 21.06
C ASN A 129 -2.27 -11.07 20.94
N GLN A 130 -2.16 -9.74 21.03
CA GLN A 130 -3.27 -8.82 20.80
C GLN A 130 -3.74 -8.87 19.35
N LEU A 131 -2.82 -8.93 18.39
CA LEU A 131 -3.18 -9.10 16.98
C LEU A 131 -3.93 -10.42 16.74
N ILE A 132 -3.42 -11.53 17.30
CA ILE A 132 -4.09 -12.84 17.22
C ILE A 132 -5.47 -12.81 17.89
N ALA A 133 -5.60 -12.15 19.05
CA ALA A 133 -6.87 -12.00 19.74
C ALA A 133 -7.88 -11.18 18.93
N LEU A 134 -7.41 -10.12 18.25
CA LEU A 134 -8.23 -9.33 17.34
C LEU A 134 -8.73 -10.18 16.16
N TRP A 135 -7.87 -11.00 15.56
CA TRP A 135 -8.28 -11.93 14.51
C TRP A 135 -9.26 -12.99 15.01
N ALA A 136 -9.02 -13.56 16.19
CA ALA A 136 -9.94 -14.51 16.80
C ALA A 136 -11.32 -13.89 17.06
N ALA A 137 -11.36 -12.63 17.52
CA ALA A 137 -12.61 -11.89 17.70
C ALA A 137 -13.31 -11.64 16.36
N LYS A 138 -12.58 -11.23 15.32
CA LYS A 138 -13.12 -11.06 13.96
C LYS A 138 -13.67 -12.35 13.37
N LEU A 139 -12.94 -13.46 13.50
CA LEU A 139 -13.41 -14.77 13.05
C LEU A 139 -14.66 -15.22 13.80
N LYS A 140 -14.75 -14.92 15.10
CA LYS A 140 -15.94 -15.22 15.89
C LYS A 140 -17.15 -14.36 15.51
N SER A 141 -16.94 -13.09 15.15
CA SER A 141 -18.02 -12.19 14.72
C SER A 141 -18.45 -12.43 13.27
N ALA A 142 -17.54 -12.95 12.44
CA ALA A 142 -17.84 -13.44 11.10
C ALA A 142 -18.77 -14.66 11.23
N ASP A 143 -20.07 -14.44 11.07
CA ASP A 143 -21.09 -15.49 11.15
C ASP A 143 -20.91 -16.48 9.99
N HIS A 144 -20.06 -17.49 10.18
CA HIS A 144 -19.60 -18.42 9.13
C HIS A 144 -20.75 -19.14 8.40
N ALA A 145 -21.90 -19.31 9.06
CA ALA A 145 -23.10 -19.86 8.45
C ALA A 145 -23.61 -18.99 7.27
N LYS A 146 -23.46 -17.66 7.35
CA LYS A 146 -23.85 -16.73 6.29
C LYS A 146 -22.81 -16.60 5.18
N LEU A 147 -21.55 -16.92 5.48
CA LEU A 147 -20.47 -16.92 4.49
C LEU A 147 -20.50 -18.11 3.54
N SER A 148 -21.20 -19.21 3.90
CA SER A 148 -21.35 -20.40 3.04
C SER A 148 -22.04 -20.15 1.69
N GLY A 149 -22.63 -18.97 1.47
CA GLY A 149 -23.11 -18.49 0.17
C GLY A 149 -22.77 -17.02 -0.12
N ALA A 150 -21.93 -16.38 0.70
CA ALA A 150 -21.52 -15.00 0.50
C ALA A 150 -20.40 -14.94 -0.54
N GLU A 151 -20.43 -13.89 -1.37
CA GLU A 151 -19.46 -13.70 -2.43
C GLU A 151 -18.03 -13.56 -1.87
N THR A 152 -17.10 -14.34 -2.43
CA THR A 152 -15.68 -14.32 -2.09
C THR A 152 -15.10 -12.91 -2.25
N PRO A 153 -14.35 -12.38 -1.26
CA PRO A 153 -13.71 -11.08 -1.37
C PRO A 153 -12.81 -11.03 -2.60
N ARG A 154 -12.98 -10.00 -3.43
CA ARG A 154 -12.16 -9.81 -4.63
C ARG A 154 -10.98 -8.92 -4.28
N LEU A 155 -9.78 -9.49 -4.43
CA LEU A 155 -8.53 -8.76 -4.26
C LEU A 155 -8.28 -7.88 -5.48
N GLY A 156 -8.08 -6.59 -5.23
CA GLY A 156 -7.64 -5.62 -6.22
C GLY A 156 -6.15 -5.73 -6.53
N PRO A 157 -5.59 -4.72 -7.23
CA PRO A 157 -4.16 -4.67 -7.50
C PRO A 157 -3.37 -4.51 -6.19
N ILE A 158 -2.29 -5.28 -6.05
CA ILE A 158 -1.43 -5.22 -4.86
C ILE A 158 -0.44 -4.07 -5.02
N GLU A 159 -0.54 -3.07 -4.16
CA GLU A 159 0.41 -1.95 -4.09
C GLU A 159 1.53 -2.30 -3.11
N LYS A 160 2.77 -2.14 -3.57
CA LYS A 160 3.97 -2.50 -2.81
C LYS A 160 4.86 -1.29 -2.58
N HIS A 161 5.25 -1.08 -1.34
CA HIS A 161 6.20 -0.05 -0.96
C HIS A 161 7.32 -0.66 -0.11
N THR A 162 8.56 -0.41 -0.52
CA THR A 162 9.74 -0.74 0.30
C THR A 162 9.96 0.33 1.35
N PHE A 163 10.83 0.04 2.32
CA PHE A 163 11.23 1.00 3.34
C PHE A 163 11.64 2.35 2.74
N ASP A 164 12.45 2.36 1.68
CA ASP A 164 12.97 3.61 1.10
C ASP A 164 11.91 4.42 0.36
N THR A 165 11.00 3.75 -0.35
CA THR A 165 9.94 4.41 -1.14
C THR A 165 8.79 4.95 -0.30
N LEU A 166 8.59 4.41 0.91
CA LEU A 166 7.46 4.77 1.75
C LEU A 166 7.76 6.04 2.55
N GLY A 167 6.87 7.04 2.50
CA GLY A 167 7.06 8.36 3.11
C GLY A 167 7.49 9.46 2.14
N GLU A 168 7.63 9.14 0.86
CA GLU A 168 7.72 10.15 -0.21
C GLU A 168 6.40 10.92 -0.34
N LEU A 169 6.46 12.12 -0.92
CA LEU A 169 5.29 13.00 -1.09
C LEU A 169 4.18 12.29 -1.88
N GLY A 170 3.02 12.09 -1.25
CA GLY A 170 1.88 11.39 -1.85
C GLY A 170 1.81 9.88 -1.60
N SER A 171 2.79 9.31 -0.89
CA SER A 171 2.74 7.91 -0.42
C SER A 171 2.15 7.80 1.00
N ALA A 172 1.74 6.59 1.39
CA ALA A 172 1.28 6.33 2.74
C ALA A 172 2.39 6.60 3.78
N GLN A 173 1.99 7.06 4.98
CA GLN A 173 2.95 7.32 6.05
C GLN A 173 3.62 6.01 6.51
N ARG A 174 4.94 6.06 6.68
CA ARG A 174 5.72 4.92 7.17
C ARG A 174 5.31 4.54 8.60
N PRO A 175 4.84 3.30 8.84
CA PRO A 175 4.56 2.85 10.19
C PRO A 175 5.83 2.84 11.05
N PRO A 176 5.75 3.21 12.34
CA PRO A 176 6.93 3.25 13.22
C PRO A 176 7.55 1.86 13.48
N THR A 177 6.81 0.80 13.19
CA THR A 177 7.22 -0.60 13.37
C THR A 177 7.94 -1.18 12.15
N MET A 178 7.95 -0.45 11.03
CA MET A 178 8.59 -0.85 9.78
C MET A 178 10.12 -0.75 9.88
N ARG A 179 10.82 -1.78 9.44
CA ARG A 179 12.29 -1.87 9.42
C ARG A 179 12.83 -1.90 7.99
N GLU A 180 14.12 -1.65 7.84
CA GLU A 180 14.82 -1.85 6.57
C GLU A 180 14.65 -3.29 6.08
N GLY A 181 14.29 -3.45 4.81
CA GLY A 181 14.01 -4.74 4.18
C GLY A 181 12.61 -5.30 4.45
N ASP A 182 11.77 -4.62 5.23
CA ASP A 182 10.34 -4.91 5.27
C ASP A 182 9.64 -4.35 4.03
N VAL A 183 8.47 -4.90 3.72
CA VAL A 183 7.62 -4.47 2.61
C VAL A 183 6.24 -4.13 3.13
N TYR A 184 5.80 -2.91 2.84
CA TYR A 184 4.47 -2.43 3.14
C TYR A 184 3.57 -2.69 1.93
N VAL A 185 2.50 -3.45 2.15
CA VAL A 185 1.59 -3.96 1.12
C VAL A 185 0.20 -3.42 1.38
N ARG A 186 -0.40 -2.79 0.37
CA ARG A 186 -1.80 -2.36 0.39
C ARG A 186 -2.57 -3.14 -0.66
N VAL A 187 -3.72 -3.67 -0.27
CA VAL A 187 -4.56 -4.48 -1.14
C VAL A 187 -5.99 -3.96 -1.04
N PRO A 188 -6.48 -3.24 -2.04
CA PRO A 188 -7.90 -2.89 -2.11
C PRO A 188 -8.74 -4.18 -2.11
N ILE A 189 -9.73 -4.26 -1.24
CA ILE A 189 -10.66 -5.39 -1.16
C ILE A 189 -12.04 -4.90 -1.55
N SER A 190 -12.55 -5.46 -2.64
CA SER A 190 -13.95 -5.23 -3.02
C SER A 190 -14.81 -6.34 -2.41
N VAL A 191 -15.56 -5.99 -1.36
CA VAL A 191 -16.55 -6.89 -0.74
C VAL A 191 -17.95 -6.56 -1.27
N PRO A 192 -18.66 -7.54 -1.84
CA PRO A 192 -20.07 -7.39 -2.22
C PRO A 192 -20.91 -7.14 -0.97
N ARG A 193 -21.45 -5.92 -0.84
CA ARG A 193 -22.21 -5.48 0.33
C ARG A 193 -23.52 -6.26 0.44
N THR A 194 -23.54 -7.33 1.24
CA THR A 194 -24.76 -8.13 1.46
C THR A 194 -25.06 -8.22 2.95
N GLY A 195 -25.80 -7.24 3.48
CA GLY A 195 -26.52 -7.32 4.77
C GLY A 195 -25.73 -7.66 6.04
N GLY A 196 -24.40 -7.58 6.02
CA GLY A 196 -23.52 -7.95 7.14
C GLY A 196 -22.34 -7.00 7.30
N GLU A 197 -21.65 -7.12 8.43
CA GLU A 197 -20.41 -6.40 8.73
C GLU A 197 -19.27 -6.98 7.85
N PRO A 198 -18.48 -6.14 7.16
CA PRO A 198 -17.44 -6.62 6.28
C PRO A 198 -16.27 -7.20 7.10
N LEU A 199 -15.70 -8.33 6.65
CA LEU A 199 -14.60 -9.01 7.33
C LEU A 199 -13.31 -8.17 7.34
N PHE A 200 -13.11 -7.43 6.25
CA PHE A 200 -12.00 -6.52 6.01
C PHE A 200 -12.53 -5.12 5.76
N GLY A 201 -11.67 -4.12 5.96
CA GLY A 201 -11.94 -2.79 5.44
C GLY A 201 -11.90 -2.75 3.91
N ASP A 202 -12.04 -1.56 3.34
CA ASP A 202 -11.92 -1.36 1.89
C ASP A 202 -10.49 -1.56 1.40
N VAL A 203 -9.49 -1.37 2.26
CA VAL A 203 -8.08 -1.66 1.97
C VAL A 203 -7.47 -2.47 3.11
N LEU A 204 -6.95 -3.65 2.77
CA LEU A 204 -6.13 -4.45 3.65
C LEU A 204 -4.69 -3.96 3.58
N VAL A 205 -4.10 -3.69 4.74
CA VAL A 205 -2.70 -3.29 4.86
C VAL A 205 -1.93 -4.37 5.60
N LEU A 206 -0.86 -4.86 4.98
CA LEU A 206 0.06 -5.82 5.58
C LEU A 206 1.49 -5.25 5.58
N LEU A 207 2.18 -5.43 6.69
CA LEU A 207 3.62 -5.25 6.77
C LEU A 207 4.26 -6.63 6.73
N LEU A 208 5.00 -6.92 5.66
CA LEU A 208 5.65 -8.21 5.44
C LEU A 208 7.14 -8.12 5.79
N ARG A 209 7.63 -9.13 6.50
CA ARG A 209 9.03 -9.25 6.91
C ARG A 209 9.57 -10.62 6.54
N ARG A 210 10.81 -10.68 6.09
CA ARG A 210 11.49 -11.96 5.86
C ARG A 210 12.09 -12.47 7.18
N GLU A 211 11.61 -13.63 7.64
CA GLU A 211 12.04 -14.34 8.84
C GLU A 211 12.30 -15.80 8.48
N ASP A 212 13.47 -16.34 8.87
CA ASP A 212 13.89 -17.72 8.56
C ASP A 212 13.75 -18.09 7.06
N GLY A 213 14.05 -17.12 6.18
CA GLY A 213 13.99 -17.28 4.72
C GLY A 213 12.58 -17.22 4.11
N ARG A 214 11.53 -16.99 4.91
CA ARG A 214 10.13 -16.90 4.44
C ARG A 214 9.53 -15.53 4.74
N LEU A 215 8.56 -15.10 3.95
CA LEU A 215 7.76 -13.92 4.27
C LEU A 215 6.75 -14.24 5.37
N ARG A 216 6.70 -13.37 6.38
CA ARG A 216 5.79 -13.43 7.52
C ARG A 216 5.12 -12.07 7.71
N ILE A 217 3.94 -12.07 8.32
CA ILE A 217 3.18 -10.85 8.62
C ILE A 217 3.74 -10.24 9.91
N ALA A 218 4.43 -9.12 9.80
CA ALA A 218 4.94 -8.32 10.91
C ALA A 218 3.95 -7.22 11.35
N GLY A 219 2.92 -6.94 10.57
CA GLY A 219 1.80 -6.18 11.05
C GLY A 219 0.62 -6.14 10.11
N GLN A 220 -0.53 -5.77 10.66
CA GLN A 220 -1.79 -5.71 9.92
C GLN A 220 -2.63 -4.50 10.35
N ALA A 221 -3.28 -3.87 9.39
CA ALA A 221 -4.37 -2.93 9.62
C ALA A 221 -5.42 -3.07 8.51
N ASP A 222 -6.60 -2.51 8.77
CA ASP A 222 -7.65 -2.32 7.79
C ASP A 222 -7.93 -0.82 7.70
N GLU A 223 -7.99 -0.30 6.48
CA GLU A 223 -8.41 1.07 6.22
C GLU A 223 -9.81 1.04 5.61
N ASN A 224 -10.69 1.90 6.11
CA ASN A 224 -12.00 2.15 5.53
C ASN A 224 -11.90 3.39 4.64
N ALA A 225 -12.45 3.33 3.43
CA ALA A 225 -12.61 4.49 2.58
C ALA A 225 -13.69 5.39 3.21
N ASN A 226 -13.26 6.36 4.01
CA ASN A 226 -14.12 7.44 4.52
C ASN A 226 -14.43 8.46 3.42
#